data_AF-A0A7X3UAQ7-F1
#
_entry.id   AF-A0A7X3UAQ7-F1
#
_cell.length_a   1.000
_cell.length_b   1.000
_cell.length_c   1.000
_cell.angle_alpha   90.00
_cell.angle_beta   90.00
_cell.angle_gamma   90.00
#
_symmetry.space_group_name_H-M   'P 1'
#
loop_
_entity.id
_entity.type
_entity.pdbx_description
1 polymer ?
#
loop_
_entity_poly.entity_id
_entity_poly.type
_entity_poly.pdbx_seq_one_letter_code
_entity_poly.pdbx_strand_id
1 'polypeptide(L)'
;MIGILKGLATTFSTFTRRPVTIQYPDEKHELSERQRSFPVLTWDFDHDEPFCTGCNICVRNCPVDCMTAVMHDNPKHPEGTSDRRKIIEKFWIDYARCMRCNICIEVCPFEAIAMDNTWEGHEHSAYDRRDLHKDIEDLLEASKSGRLPNPFRPLDSIETNAALAEGEEPPAIGFAGARPEAQDAQAERIAQGLGAAIQEREPEVQAQAATAAAGATAEDDEVASLSPRKLRARRMKAEREARAEREAGEVSAETIASLRRYASEMYTEITGEPVPPIGTPAPAAAAAAPAAAAAPAGDVGDPNSPRKVRARRMKAERGAREHIEKGEEVPAELLQTLNDTESALYKEITGNDPAPAGA
;
A
#
# COMPACT_ATOMS: atom_id res chain seq x y z
N MET A 1 11.09 37.73 51.24
CA MET A 1 11.14 38.63 50.06
C MET A 1 12.24 38.29 49.05
N ILE A 2 13.43 37.85 49.46
CA ILE A 2 14.56 37.50 48.56
C ILE A 2 14.16 36.47 47.47
N GLY A 3 13.32 35.48 47.80
CA GLY A 3 12.82 34.50 46.82
C GLY A 3 11.93 35.10 45.74
N ILE A 4 11.05 36.04 46.09
CA ILE A 4 10.15 36.73 45.13
C ILE A 4 10.96 37.59 44.17
N LEU A 5 11.93 38.33 44.70
CA LEU A 5 12.84 39.15 43.89
C LEU A 5 13.68 38.30 42.93
N LYS A 6 14.18 37.14 43.38
CA LYS A 6 14.87 36.19 42.50
C LYS A 6 13.95 35.65 41.40
N GLY A 7 12.69 35.34 41.70
CA GLY A 7 11.71 34.89 40.70
C GLY A 7 11.45 35.96 39.64
N LEU A 8 11.17 37.20 40.06
CA LEU A 8 10.97 38.33 39.15
C LEU A 8 12.21 38.63 38.31
N ALA A 9 13.41 38.53 38.88
CA ALA A 9 14.66 38.69 38.14
C ALA A 9 14.83 37.62 37.04
N THR A 10 14.47 36.36 37.32
CA THR A 10 14.47 35.29 36.32
C THR A 10 13.45 35.55 35.20
N THR A 11 12.24 36.00 35.55
CA THR A 11 11.22 36.38 34.56
C THR A 11 11.71 37.52 33.67
N PHE A 12 12.28 38.58 34.26
CA PHE A 12 12.84 39.71 33.52
C PHE A 12 14.01 39.28 32.62
N SER A 13 14.88 38.38 33.10
CA SER A 13 15.96 37.81 32.29
C SER A 13 15.47 36.96 31.12
N THR A 14 14.29 36.34 31.23
CA THR A 14 13.70 35.55 30.15
C THR A 14 12.99 36.44 29.13
N PHE A 15 12.32 37.51 29.60
CA PHE A 15 11.61 38.49 28.75
C PHE A 15 12.53 39.19 27.74
N THR A 16 13.80 39.43 28.10
CA THR A 16 14.78 40.07 27.20
C THR A 16 15.44 39.11 26.21
N ARG A 17 15.18 37.81 26.28
CA ARG A 17 15.72 36.83 25.32
C ARG A 17 14.90 36.83 24.03
N ARG A 18 15.55 36.49 22.92
CA ARG A 18 14.86 36.28 21.64
C ARG A 18 13.90 35.09 21.74
N PRO A 19 12.64 35.20 21.26
CA PRO A 19 11.72 34.07 21.28
C PRO A 19 12.18 32.95 20.35
N VAL A 20 11.92 31.71 20.76
CA VAL A 20 12.23 30.48 20.00
C VAL A 20 11.09 30.06 19.05
N THR A 21 10.05 30.89 18.94
CA THR A 21 8.84 30.60 18.17
C THR A 21 9.10 30.69 16.66
N ILE A 22 8.61 29.71 15.92
CA ILE A 22 8.57 29.69 14.46
C ILE A 22 7.17 30.16 14.01
N GLN A 23 7.10 30.99 12.97
CA GLN A 23 5.84 31.55 12.45
C GLN A 23 5.19 30.61 11.43
N TYR A 24 4.54 29.55 11.93
CA TYR A 24 3.71 28.68 11.09
C TYR A 24 2.45 29.44 10.61
N PRO A 25 2.03 29.32 9.33
CA PRO A 25 2.48 28.37 8.29
C PRO A 25 3.60 28.88 7.37
N ASP A 26 4.01 30.15 7.48
CA ASP A 26 4.97 30.78 6.56
C ASP A 26 6.38 30.19 6.70
N GLU A 27 6.78 29.86 7.92
CA GLU A 27 8.03 29.18 8.24
C GLU A 27 7.71 27.81 8.87
N LYS A 28 8.29 26.75 8.31
CA LYS A 28 8.15 25.38 8.83
C LYS A 28 9.48 24.88 9.34
N HIS A 29 9.47 24.14 10.45
CA HIS A 29 10.66 23.51 10.98
C HIS A 29 11.17 22.42 10.02
N GLU A 30 12.48 22.21 9.94
CA GLU A 30 13.05 21.12 9.16
C GLU A 30 12.70 19.77 9.79
N LEU A 31 11.99 18.92 9.05
CA LEU A 31 11.68 17.56 9.48
C LEU A 31 12.93 16.70 9.32
N SER A 32 13.16 15.79 10.28
CA SER A 32 14.22 14.80 10.16
C SER A 32 13.95 13.86 8.98
N GLU A 33 14.98 13.31 8.36
CA GLU A 33 14.82 12.34 7.27
C GLU A 33 13.96 11.12 7.68
N ARG A 34 14.13 10.64 8.92
CA ARG A 34 13.40 9.49 9.49
C ARG A 34 12.01 9.83 10.03
N GLN A 35 11.48 11.00 9.66
CA GLN A 35 10.22 11.47 10.19
C GLN A 35 9.06 10.55 9.76
N ARG A 36 8.19 10.24 10.72
CA ARG A 36 7.05 9.34 10.52
C ARG A 36 5.77 10.14 10.30
N SER A 37 5.56 10.63 9.08
CA SER A 37 4.36 11.42 8.74
C SER A 37 3.22 10.54 8.26
N PHE A 38 3.21 10.08 7.01
CA PHE A 38 2.12 9.23 6.55
C PHE A 38 2.61 8.23 5.48
N PRO A 39 2.20 6.96 5.54
CA PRO A 39 2.53 5.98 4.52
C PRO A 39 1.89 6.35 3.18
N VAL A 40 2.70 6.33 2.12
CA VAL A 40 2.32 6.56 0.72
C VAL A 40 2.82 5.40 -0.13
N LEU A 41 2.13 5.14 -1.24
CA LEU A 41 2.51 4.11 -2.20
C LEU A 41 3.46 4.67 -3.24
N THR A 42 4.34 3.81 -3.73
CA THR A 42 5.33 4.16 -4.74
C THR A 42 4.87 3.80 -6.15
N TRP A 43 5.21 4.66 -7.11
CA TRP A 43 4.94 4.49 -8.54
C TRP A 43 6.18 4.00 -9.27
N ASP A 44 6.02 2.98 -10.11
CA ASP A 44 7.04 2.50 -11.02
C ASP A 44 6.91 3.24 -12.35
N PHE A 45 7.86 4.11 -12.65
CA PHE A 45 7.88 4.90 -13.88
C PHE A 45 8.40 4.11 -15.08
N ASP A 46 9.14 3.01 -14.88
CA ASP A 46 9.65 2.17 -15.97
C ASP A 46 8.51 1.38 -16.62
N HIS A 47 7.58 0.89 -15.79
CA HIS A 47 6.45 0.07 -16.21
C HIS A 47 5.11 0.83 -16.18
N ASP A 48 5.10 2.10 -15.74
CA ASP A 48 3.92 2.95 -15.51
C ASP A 48 2.82 2.23 -14.72
N GLU A 49 3.16 1.70 -13.55
CA GLU A 49 2.23 0.98 -12.69
C GLU A 49 2.60 1.14 -11.20
N PRO A 50 1.71 0.87 -10.24
CA PRO A 50 2.11 0.85 -8.83
C PRO A 50 3.17 -0.23 -8.55
N PHE A 51 4.17 0.07 -7.73
CA PHE A 51 5.14 -0.95 -7.27
C PHE A 51 4.47 -2.07 -6.44
N CYS A 52 3.30 -1.81 -5.87
CA CYS A 52 2.61 -2.74 -4.99
C CYS A 52 2.02 -3.94 -5.75
N THR A 53 2.55 -5.12 -5.45
CA THR A 53 2.07 -6.41 -6.00
C THR A 53 0.82 -6.95 -5.31
N GLY A 54 0.35 -6.30 -4.23
CA GLY A 54 -0.82 -6.73 -3.47
C GLY A 54 -0.59 -7.90 -2.51
N CYS A 55 0.65 -8.18 -2.08
CA CYS A 55 0.97 -9.32 -1.20
C CYS A 55 0.33 -9.28 0.22
N ASN A 56 -0.25 -8.15 0.62
CA ASN A 56 -0.98 -7.95 1.89
C ASN A 56 -0.18 -8.17 3.19
N ILE A 57 1.15 -8.22 3.13
CA ILE A 57 1.99 -8.35 4.32
C ILE A 57 1.92 -7.11 5.22
N CYS A 58 1.84 -5.91 4.62
CA CYS A 58 1.68 -4.66 5.36
C CYS A 58 0.32 -4.57 6.07
N VAL A 59 -0.75 -5.03 5.40
CA VAL A 59 -2.11 -5.10 5.97
C VAL A 59 -2.12 -6.04 7.18
N ARG A 60 -1.56 -7.24 7.05
CA ARG A 60 -1.53 -8.24 8.14
C ARG A 60 -0.70 -7.81 9.35
N ASN A 61 0.36 -7.02 9.14
CA ASN A 61 1.23 -6.57 10.22
C ASN A 61 0.83 -5.20 10.77
N CYS A 62 -0.23 -4.57 10.26
CA CYS A 62 -0.71 -3.31 10.79
C CYS A 62 -1.27 -3.52 12.21
N PRO A 63 -0.70 -2.89 13.25
CA PRO A 63 -1.11 -3.15 14.64
C PRO A 63 -2.52 -2.65 14.98
N VAL A 64 -3.05 -1.76 14.15
CA VAL A 64 -4.36 -1.09 14.32
C VAL A 64 -5.35 -1.47 13.21
N ASP A 65 -4.97 -2.37 12.30
CA ASP A 65 -5.78 -2.84 11.19
C ASP A 65 -6.48 -1.70 10.40
N CYS A 66 -5.69 -0.66 10.06
CA CYS A 66 -6.19 0.52 9.37
C CYS A 66 -6.06 0.45 7.84
N MET A 67 -5.60 -0.67 7.28
CA MET A 67 -5.32 -0.82 5.86
C MET A 67 -6.24 -1.86 5.24
N THR A 68 -6.62 -1.69 3.98
CA THR A 68 -7.34 -2.71 3.21
C THR A 68 -6.84 -2.70 1.77
N ALA A 69 -6.63 -3.89 1.20
CA ALA A 69 -6.06 -4.02 -0.12
C ALA A 69 -6.72 -5.14 -0.92
N VAL A 70 -6.96 -4.88 -2.20
CA VAL A 70 -7.52 -5.81 -3.18
C VAL A 70 -6.55 -5.91 -4.35
N MET A 71 -6.20 -7.13 -4.75
CA MET A 71 -5.24 -7.42 -5.81
C MET A 71 -5.92 -8.15 -6.98
N HIS A 72 -5.41 -7.96 -8.18
CA HIS A 72 -5.86 -8.65 -9.39
C HIS A 72 -4.67 -9.14 -10.22
N ASP A 73 -4.94 -9.92 -11.28
CA ASP A 73 -3.91 -10.30 -12.25
C ASP A 73 -3.46 -9.08 -13.04
N ASN A 74 -2.15 -8.88 -13.14
CA ASN A 74 -1.60 -7.74 -13.85
C ASN A 74 -1.83 -7.91 -15.36
N PRO A 75 -2.54 -6.99 -16.04
CA PRO A 75 -2.71 -7.04 -17.49
C PRO A 75 -1.39 -6.88 -18.27
N LYS A 76 -0.38 -6.21 -17.70
CA LYS A 76 0.93 -5.99 -18.33
C LYS A 76 1.85 -7.22 -18.31
N HIS A 77 1.59 -8.17 -17.42
CA HIS A 77 2.36 -9.40 -17.33
C HIS A 77 2.25 -10.32 -18.56
N PRO A 78 1.04 -10.68 -19.06
CA PRO A 78 0.92 -11.45 -20.30
C PRO A 78 1.44 -10.71 -21.55
N GLU A 79 1.49 -9.38 -21.51
CA GLU A 79 2.05 -8.55 -22.58
C GLU A 79 3.59 -8.54 -22.57
N GLY A 80 4.22 -9.05 -21.51
CA GLY A 80 5.67 -9.03 -21.32
C GLY A 80 6.22 -7.65 -20.93
N THR A 81 5.34 -6.69 -20.64
CA THR A 81 5.70 -5.31 -20.27
C THR A 81 5.87 -5.15 -18.75
N SER A 82 5.55 -6.16 -17.94
CA SER A 82 5.85 -6.19 -16.51
C SER A 82 6.17 -7.62 -16.05
N ASP A 83 7.19 -7.78 -15.23
CA ASP A 83 7.53 -9.08 -14.60
C ASP A 83 6.57 -9.46 -13.46
N ARG A 84 5.66 -8.57 -13.06
CA ARG A 84 4.78 -8.75 -11.91
C ARG A 84 3.48 -9.43 -12.32
N ARG A 85 3.29 -10.70 -11.93
CA ARG A 85 2.03 -11.44 -12.23
C ARG A 85 0.78 -10.82 -11.59
N LYS A 86 0.90 -10.27 -10.38
CA LYS A 86 -0.22 -9.68 -9.62
C LYS A 86 0.07 -8.22 -9.35
N ILE A 87 -0.98 -7.41 -9.34
CA ILE A 87 -0.89 -5.99 -9.04
C ILE A 87 -2.07 -5.54 -8.16
N ILE A 88 -1.83 -4.47 -7.41
CA ILE A 88 -2.85 -3.85 -6.58
C ILE A 88 -3.95 -3.21 -7.44
N GLU A 89 -5.21 -3.44 -7.09
CA GLU A 89 -6.37 -2.74 -7.67
C GLU A 89 -6.80 -1.60 -6.75
N LYS A 90 -6.98 -1.90 -5.45
CA LYS A 90 -7.46 -0.96 -4.45
C LYS A 90 -6.58 -1.06 -3.22
N PHE A 91 -6.16 0.08 -2.68
CA PHE A 91 -5.42 0.14 -1.42
C PHE A 91 -5.89 1.33 -0.61
N TRP A 92 -6.36 1.08 0.61
CA TRP A 92 -7.06 2.05 1.43
C TRP A 92 -6.33 2.14 2.77
N ILE A 93 -6.12 3.36 3.28
CA ILE A 93 -5.59 3.61 4.62
C ILE A 93 -6.50 4.58 5.36
N ASP A 94 -7.02 4.17 6.50
CA ASP A 94 -7.70 5.08 7.44
C ASP A 94 -6.67 5.90 8.21
N TYR A 95 -6.49 7.16 7.82
CA TYR A 95 -5.58 8.10 8.47
C TYR A 95 -5.93 8.31 9.95
N ALA A 96 -7.22 8.30 10.30
CA ALA A 96 -7.67 8.55 11.68
C ALA A 96 -7.32 7.38 12.62
N ARG A 97 -7.18 6.15 12.09
CA ARG A 97 -6.73 4.98 12.84
C ARG A 97 -5.23 4.77 12.80
N CYS A 98 -4.56 5.23 11.75
CA CYS A 98 -3.14 5.03 11.55
C CYS A 98 -2.33 5.65 12.70
N MET A 99 -1.58 4.83 13.43
CA MET A 99 -0.66 5.31 14.48
C MET A 99 0.73 5.67 13.96
N ARG A 100 0.94 5.66 12.63
CA ARG A 100 2.18 6.09 11.94
C ARG A 100 3.45 5.42 12.48
N CYS A 101 3.36 4.10 12.72
CA CYS A 101 4.41 3.32 13.38
C CYS A 101 5.58 2.91 12.48
N ASN A 102 5.46 3.03 11.15
CA ASN A 102 6.43 2.60 10.12
C ASN A 102 6.52 1.07 9.86
N ILE A 103 5.73 0.25 10.56
CA ILE A 103 5.79 -1.22 10.42
C ILE A 103 5.46 -1.66 8.98
N CYS A 104 4.46 -1.04 8.35
CA CYS A 104 4.05 -1.39 6.98
C CYS A 104 5.17 -1.24 5.94
N ILE A 105 6.14 -0.37 6.19
CA ILE A 105 7.28 -0.07 5.32
C ILE A 105 8.41 -1.06 5.59
N GLU A 106 8.70 -1.34 6.87
CA GLU A 106 9.71 -2.33 7.26
C GLU A 106 9.37 -3.74 6.78
N VAL A 107 8.09 -4.12 6.77
CA VAL A 107 7.66 -5.45 6.33
C VAL A 107 7.45 -5.57 4.83
N CYS A 108 7.57 -4.49 4.06
CA CYS A 108 7.29 -4.52 2.63
C CYS A 108 8.47 -5.11 1.85
N PRO A 109 8.35 -6.31 1.23
CA PRO A 109 9.47 -6.96 0.54
C PRO A 109 9.75 -6.37 -0.84
N PHE A 110 8.79 -5.64 -1.40
CA PHE A 110 8.87 -5.04 -2.73
C PHE A 110 9.08 -3.54 -2.68
N GLU A 111 9.27 -2.99 -1.48
CA GLU A 111 9.55 -1.57 -1.36
C GLU A 111 8.44 -0.68 -1.99
N ALA A 112 7.21 -1.18 -1.95
CA ALA A 112 6.05 -0.59 -2.61
C ALA A 112 5.34 0.51 -1.79
N ILE A 113 5.77 0.71 -0.55
CA ILE A 113 5.22 1.67 0.40
C ILE A 113 6.37 2.37 1.11
N ALA A 114 6.24 3.67 1.31
CA ALA A 114 7.24 4.54 1.92
C ALA A 114 6.58 5.55 2.87
N MET A 115 7.35 6.17 3.77
CA MET A 115 6.86 7.31 4.53
C MET A 115 7.03 8.57 3.70
N ASP A 116 5.96 9.35 3.54
CA ASP A 116 6.08 10.76 3.17
C ASP A 116 6.67 11.49 4.39
N ASN A 117 7.96 11.82 4.34
CA ASN A 117 8.68 12.53 5.41
C ASN A 117 8.60 14.05 5.27
N THR A 118 7.69 14.57 4.44
CA THR A 118 7.46 16.00 4.26
C THR A 118 6.31 16.51 5.14
N TRP A 119 6.17 17.85 5.21
CA TRP A 119 5.09 18.49 5.97
C TRP A 119 3.69 18.17 5.41
N GLU A 120 3.57 17.92 4.11
CA GLU A 120 2.29 17.57 3.51
C GLU A 120 1.80 16.20 3.98
N GLY A 121 2.72 15.25 4.22
CA GLY A 121 2.42 13.98 4.88
C GLY A 121 1.99 14.13 6.36
N HIS A 122 2.23 15.28 6.99
CA HIS A 122 1.75 15.57 8.34
C HIS A 122 0.42 16.31 8.36
N GLU A 123 0.18 17.19 7.39
CA GLU A 123 -0.90 18.16 7.36
C GLU A 123 -2.18 17.61 6.71
N HIS A 124 -2.68 16.47 7.20
CA HIS A 124 -3.92 15.85 6.70
C HIS A 124 -5.16 16.20 7.55
N SER A 125 -5.18 17.37 8.18
CA SER A 125 -6.35 17.80 8.94
C SER A 125 -7.53 18.04 8.00
N ALA A 126 -8.69 17.41 8.31
CA ALA A 126 -9.91 17.53 7.52
C ALA A 126 -11.12 17.87 8.41
N TYR A 127 -12.16 18.43 7.80
CA TYR A 127 -13.41 18.78 8.52
C TYR A 127 -14.35 17.59 8.71
N ASP A 128 -14.42 16.67 7.74
CA ASP A 128 -15.15 15.41 7.87
C ASP A 128 -14.17 14.25 8.06
N ARG A 129 -14.52 13.33 8.97
CA ARG A 129 -13.78 12.09 9.21
C ARG A 129 -13.68 11.22 7.96
N ARG A 130 -14.63 11.34 7.02
CA ARG A 130 -14.65 10.53 5.79
C ARG A 130 -13.48 10.85 4.87
N ASP A 131 -13.02 12.10 4.89
CA ASP A 131 -11.91 12.61 4.06
C ASP A 131 -10.52 12.12 4.55
N LEU A 132 -10.51 11.45 5.72
CA LEU A 132 -9.34 10.81 6.30
C LEU A 132 -9.14 9.37 5.81
N HIS A 133 -10.07 8.81 5.03
CA HIS A 133 -9.82 7.56 4.32
C HIS A 133 -9.07 7.89 3.02
N LYS A 134 -7.83 7.46 2.93
CA LYS A 134 -6.98 7.64 1.75
C LYS A 134 -7.11 6.44 0.84
N ASP A 135 -7.51 6.69 -0.40
CA ASP A 135 -7.58 5.70 -1.46
C ASP A 135 -6.23 5.52 -2.18
N ILE A 136 -6.19 4.66 -3.18
CA ILE A 136 -4.93 4.33 -3.86
C ILE A 136 -4.40 5.52 -4.64
N GLU A 137 -5.28 6.37 -5.16
CA GLU A 137 -4.96 7.59 -5.88
C GLU A 137 -4.28 8.60 -4.96
N ASP A 138 -4.88 8.90 -3.80
CA ASP A 138 -4.30 9.78 -2.78
C ASP A 138 -2.92 9.28 -2.33
N LEU A 139 -2.79 7.95 -2.15
CA LEU A 139 -1.55 7.34 -1.69
C LEU A 139 -0.44 7.36 -2.74
N LEU A 140 -0.77 7.36 -4.03
CA LEU A 140 0.19 7.39 -5.12
C LEU A 140 0.55 8.81 -5.56
N GLU A 141 -0.26 9.82 -5.22
CA GLU A 141 -0.09 11.21 -5.67
C GLU A 141 1.33 11.73 -5.40
N ALA A 142 1.82 11.57 -4.18
CA ALA A 142 3.15 12.03 -3.77
C ALA A 142 4.29 11.42 -4.61
N SER A 143 4.17 10.13 -4.96
CA SER A 143 5.15 9.45 -5.79
C SER A 143 5.02 9.84 -7.25
N LYS A 144 3.80 9.92 -7.79
CA LYS A 144 3.52 10.29 -9.18
C LYS A 144 3.94 11.72 -9.50
N SER A 145 3.81 12.62 -8.54
CA SER A 145 4.20 14.03 -8.69
C SER A 145 5.71 14.26 -8.53
N GLY A 146 6.50 13.22 -8.24
CA GLY A 146 7.93 13.36 -7.94
C GLY A 146 8.22 14.12 -6.64
N ARG A 147 7.19 14.33 -5.79
CA ARG A 147 7.30 15.11 -4.54
C ARG A 147 7.95 14.34 -3.40
N LEU A 148 8.25 13.06 -3.61
CA LEU A 148 9.06 12.25 -2.70
C LEU A 148 10.52 12.29 -3.17
N PRO A 149 11.32 13.33 -2.83
CA PRO A 149 12.72 13.37 -3.21
C PRO A 149 13.53 12.30 -2.47
N ASN A 150 13.21 12.07 -1.19
CA ASN A 150 13.91 11.12 -0.32
C ASN A 150 12.89 10.29 0.48
N PRO A 151 12.16 9.34 -0.13
CA PRO A 151 11.30 8.43 0.62
C PRO A 151 12.17 7.66 1.61
N PHE A 152 12.07 7.99 2.90
CA PHE A 152 12.90 7.37 3.91
C PHE A 152 12.54 5.89 4.03
N ARG A 153 13.53 5.03 3.76
CA ARG A 153 13.49 3.61 4.09
C ARG A 153 14.57 3.30 5.11
N PRO A 154 14.32 2.38 6.06
CA PRO A 154 15.35 1.84 6.95
C PRO A 154 16.43 1.00 6.26
N LEU A 155 16.54 1.02 4.93
CA LEU A 155 17.74 0.56 4.23
C LEU A 155 18.79 1.67 4.13
N ASP A 156 18.92 2.49 5.19
CA ASP A 156 20.27 2.74 5.68
C ASP A 156 20.77 1.38 6.14
N SER A 157 21.21 0.53 5.21
CA SER A 157 21.70 -0.78 5.58
C SER A 157 22.77 -0.56 6.65
N ILE A 158 22.92 -1.51 7.57
CA ILE A 158 24.06 -1.46 8.49
C ILE A 158 25.35 -1.23 7.69
N GLU A 159 25.40 -1.71 6.45
CA GLU A 159 26.45 -1.51 5.45
C GLU A 159 26.55 -0.05 4.98
N THR A 160 25.46 0.66 4.67
CA THR A 160 25.48 2.10 4.33
C THR A 160 25.91 2.95 5.52
N ASN A 161 25.41 2.65 6.72
CA ASN A 161 25.85 3.34 7.94
C ASN A 161 27.31 3.01 8.30
N ALA A 162 27.77 1.78 8.02
CA ALA A 162 29.16 1.37 8.20
C ALA A 162 30.08 2.04 7.18
N ALA A 163 29.68 2.09 5.91
CA ALA A 163 30.40 2.78 4.83
C ALA A 163 30.53 4.30 5.13
N LEU A 164 29.44 4.93 5.60
CA LEU A 164 29.46 6.32 6.06
C LEU A 164 30.37 6.53 7.29
N ALA A 165 30.40 5.58 8.23
CA ALA A 165 31.30 5.63 9.38
C ALA A 165 32.78 5.45 8.99
N GLU A 166 33.03 4.74 7.88
CA GLU A 166 34.36 4.53 7.28
C GLU A 166 34.77 5.67 6.32
N GLY A 167 33.89 6.66 6.11
CA GLY A 167 34.15 7.85 5.29
C GLY A 167 33.95 7.64 3.79
N GLU A 168 33.27 6.56 3.41
CA GLU A 168 32.91 6.27 2.02
C GLU A 168 31.65 7.06 1.63
N GLU A 169 31.62 7.57 0.39
CA GLU A 169 30.45 8.31 -0.10
C GLU A 169 29.24 7.37 -0.15
N PRO A 170 28.07 7.79 0.36
CA PRO A 170 26.90 6.94 0.37
C PRO A 170 26.56 6.53 -1.07
N PRO A 171 26.12 5.27 -1.30
CA PRO A 171 25.57 4.92 -2.61
C PRO A 171 24.46 5.92 -2.93
N ALA A 172 24.44 6.40 -4.18
CA ALA A 172 23.41 7.33 -4.62
C ALA A 172 22.03 6.77 -4.24
N ILE A 173 21.27 7.53 -3.45
CA ILE A 173 19.98 7.12 -2.91
C ILE A 173 19.05 6.89 -4.10
N GLY A 174 18.95 5.64 -4.53
CA GLY A 174 18.25 5.26 -5.75
C GLY A 174 16.90 4.66 -5.40
N PHE A 175 15.92 5.48 -5.07
CA PHE A 175 14.55 5.03 -5.23
C PHE A 175 14.30 4.87 -6.74
N ALA A 176 14.08 3.64 -7.22
CA ALA A 176 13.89 3.37 -8.66
C ALA A 176 12.73 4.19 -9.26
N GLY A 177 11.74 4.56 -8.45
CA GLY A 177 10.66 5.47 -8.85
C GLY A 177 10.96 6.98 -8.68
N ALA A 178 12.19 7.41 -8.39
CA ALA A 178 12.56 8.82 -8.30
C ALA A 178 13.99 9.10 -8.76
N ARG A 179 14.47 8.40 -9.80
CA ARG A 179 15.73 8.82 -10.44
C ARG A 179 15.60 10.27 -10.92
N PRO A 180 16.56 11.17 -10.64
CA PRO A 180 16.52 12.56 -11.12
C PRO A 180 16.28 12.63 -12.63
N GLU A 181 16.90 11.72 -13.37
CA GLU A 181 16.73 11.57 -14.83
C GLU A 181 15.28 11.24 -15.25
N ALA A 182 14.55 10.44 -14.46
CA ALA A 182 13.15 10.11 -14.70
C ALA A 182 12.21 11.25 -14.29
N GLN A 183 12.58 12.01 -13.25
CA GLN A 183 11.86 13.21 -12.81
C GLN A 183 12.00 14.34 -13.83
N ASP A 184 13.21 14.59 -14.33
CA ASP A 184 13.50 15.60 -15.34
C ASP A 184 12.81 15.27 -16.66
N ALA A 185 12.87 14.00 -17.10
CA ALA A 185 12.16 13.54 -18.30
C ALA A 185 10.64 13.69 -18.18
N GLN A 186 10.07 13.43 -17.01
CA GLN A 186 8.63 13.59 -16.77
C GLN A 186 8.23 15.08 -16.68
N ALA A 187 9.04 15.92 -16.03
CA ALA A 187 8.83 17.35 -15.94
C ALA A 187 8.92 18.03 -17.31
N GLU A 188 9.87 17.62 -18.16
CA GLU A 188 9.98 18.10 -19.54
C GLU A 188 8.79 17.68 -20.41
N ARG A 189 8.28 16.45 -20.25
CA ARG A 189 7.07 16.00 -20.98
C ARG A 189 5.82 16.78 -20.57
N ILE A 190 5.65 17.04 -19.28
CA ILE A 190 4.55 17.87 -18.77
C ILE A 190 4.69 19.31 -19.30
N ALA A 191 5.90 19.87 -19.32
CA ALA A 191 6.17 21.19 -19.90
C ALA A 191 5.89 21.25 -21.42
N GLN A 192 5.99 20.12 -22.11
CA GLN A 192 5.65 19.97 -23.54
C GLN A 192 4.16 19.65 -23.78
N GLY A 193 3.33 19.53 -22.73
CA GLY A 193 1.90 19.25 -22.84
C GLY A 193 1.55 17.80 -23.20
N LEU A 194 2.49 16.87 -23.05
CA LEU A 194 2.29 15.44 -23.30
C LEU A 194 1.93 14.69 -22.00
N GLY A 195 1.17 13.59 -22.12
CA GLY A 195 0.88 12.70 -20.99
C GLY A 195 2.12 11.95 -20.49
N ALA A 196 2.04 11.37 -19.28
CA ALA A 196 3.11 10.58 -18.66
C ALA A 196 3.63 9.47 -19.60
N ALA A 197 4.94 9.21 -19.56
CA ALA A 197 5.58 8.28 -20.49
C ALA A 197 5.13 6.83 -20.24
N ILE A 198 4.33 6.29 -21.15
CA ILE A 198 4.07 4.84 -21.25
C ILE A 198 4.62 4.39 -22.59
N GLN A 199 5.32 3.25 -22.55
CA GLN A 199 5.72 2.41 -23.69
C GLN A 199 6.98 2.85 -24.42
N GLU A 200 8.11 2.21 -24.11
CA GLU A 200 9.04 1.60 -25.06
C GLU A 200 10.21 0.94 -24.28
N ARG A 201 10.03 -0.31 -23.82
CA ARG A 201 11.14 -1.18 -23.43
C ARG A 201 10.91 -2.58 -24.01
N GLU A 202 11.88 -3.09 -24.75
CA GLU A 202 11.86 -4.46 -25.27
C GLU A 202 11.95 -5.48 -24.12
N PRO A 203 11.19 -6.58 -24.16
CA PRO A 203 11.10 -7.55 -23.05
C PRO A 203 12.39 -8.36 -22.90
N GLU A 204 12.94 -8.42 -21.69
CA GLU A 204 14.07 -9.27 -21.34
C GLU A 204 13.63 -10.75 -21.26
N VAL A 205 14.39 -11.62 -21.93
CA VAL A 205 14.12 -13.06 -22.02
C VAL A 205 14.46 -13.76 -20.70
N GLN A 206 13.45 -14.30 -20.02
CA GLN A 206 13.62 -15.11 -18.80
C GLN A 206 14.29 -16.46 -19.11
N ALA A 207 15.54 -16.62 -18.68
CA ALA A 207 16.27 -17.88 -18.72
C ALA A 207 16.21 -18.61 -17.37
N GLN A 208 15.59 -19.80 -17.42
CA GLN A 208 15.92 -21.01 -16.65
C GLN A 208 15.47 -21.12 -15.18
N ALA A 209 14.39 -21.88 -14.97
CA ALA A 209 14.19 -22.72 -13.79
C ALA A 209 13.65 -24.09 -14.22
N ALA A 210 14.54 -24.96 -14.69
CA ALA A 210 14.22 -26.34 -15.04
C ALA A 210 15.35 -27.28 -14.61
N THR A 211 15.47 -27.54 -13.30
CA THR A 211 16.16 -28.72 -12.77
C THR A 211 15.76 -28.94 -11.31
N ALA A 212 14.90 -29.93 -11.04
CA ALA A 212 14.96 -30.83 -9.89
C ALA A 212 13.65 -31.62 -9.75
N ALA A 213 13.53 -32.72 -10.49
CA ALA A 213 12.55 -33.76 -10.20
C ALA A 213 13.17 -35.13 -10.53
N ALA A 214 13.87 -35.71 -9.55
CA ALA A 214 14.22 -37.13 -9.55
C ALA A 214 14.63 -37.55 -8.13
N GLY A 215 13.95 -38.55 -7.57
CA GLY A 215 14.38 -39.26 -6.36
C GLY A 215 13.25 -39.61 -5.41
N ALA A 216 12.49 -40.67 -5.71
CA ALA A 216 11.67 -41.39 -4.75
C ALA A 216 12.39 -42.69 -4.39
N THR A 217 12.57 -42.99 -3.10
CA THR A 217 13.13 -44.26 -2.62
C THR A 217 12.39 -44.75 -1.37
N ALA A 218 11.81 -45.95 -1.50
CA ALA A 218 11.69 -47.10 -0.58
C ALA A 218 11.30 -46.95 0.91
N GLU A 219 11.28 -45.76 1.52
CA GLU A 219 10.68 -45.52 2.86
C GLU A 219 9.29 -44.85 2.76
N ASP A 220 8.67 -44.98 1.60
CA ASP A 220 7.41 -44.31 1.27
C ASP A 220 6.16 -45.04 1.83
N ASP A 221 6.28 -46.30 2.26
CA ASP A 221 5.11 -47.13 2.64
C ASP A 221 4.67 -47.05 4.12
N GLU A 222 5.49 -46.57 5.06
CA GLU A 222 5.14 -46.65 6.50
C GLU A 222 4.36 -45.44 7.06
N VAL A 223 4.23 -44.35 6.31
CA VAL A 223 3.62 -43.09 6.82
C VAL A 223 2.17 -42.90 6.35
N ALA A 224 1.75 -43.57 5.28
CA ALA A 224 0.37 -43.53 4.77
C ALA A 224 -0.68 -44.16 5.71
N SER A 225 -0.25 -44.77 6.84
CA SER A 225 -1.11 -45.41 7.84
C SER A 225 -1.06 -44.78 9.24
N LEU A 226 -0.41 -43.61 9.40
CA LEU A 226 -0.26 -42.98 10.70
C LEU A 226 -1.52 -42.21 11.13
N SER A 227 -1.88 -42.33 12.41
CA SER A 227 -2.97 -41.55 12.98
C SER A 227 -2.61 -40.05 13.09
N PRO A 228 -3.59 -39.14 13.03
CA PRO A 228 -3.38 -37.68 13.08
C PRO A 228 -2.47 -37.19 14.21
N ARG A 229 -2.62 -37.82 15.38
CA ARG A 229 -1.83 -37.49 16.57
C ARG A 229 -0.36 -37.90 16.43
N LYS A 230 -0.09 -39.03 15.77
CA LYS A 230 1.28 -39.49 15.48
C LYS A 230 1.94 -38.64 14.40
N LEU A 231 1.18 -38.21 13.40
CA LEU A 231 1.67 -37.32 12.35
C LEU A 231 2.15 -35.97 12.90
N ARG A 232 1.33 -35.32 13.75
CA ARG A 232 1.70 -34.08 14.45
C ARG A 232 2.93 -34.26 15.35
N ALA A 233 3.04 -35.38 16.04
CA ALA A 233 4.18 -35.68 16.91
C ALA A 233 5.50 -35.85 16.12
N ARG A 234 5.45 -36.52 14.95
CA ARG A 234 6.61 -36.69 14.08
C ARG A 234 7.02 -35.38 13.41
N ARG A 235 6.05 -34.57 12.98
CA ARG A 235 6.32 -33.21 12.47
C ARG A 235 7.02 -32.34 13.51
N MET A 236 6.52 -32.29 14.74
CA MET A 236 7.16 -31.51 15.81
C MET A 236 8.57 -32.00 16.12
N LYS A 237 8.85 -33.31 16.00
CA LYS A 237 10.20 -33.85 16.17
C LYS A 237 11.11 -33.36 15.04
N ALA A 238 10.67 -33.46 13.79
CA ALA A 238 11.43 -32.99 12.62
C ALA A 238 11.66 -31.46 12.64
N GLU A 239 10.70 -30.67 13.12
CA GLU A 239 10.88 -29.21 13.29
C GLU A 239 11.92 -28.87 14.37
N ARG A 240 12.00 -29.66 15.44
CA ARG A 240 13.04 -29.50 16.48
C ARG A 240 14.42 -29.87 15.96
N GLU A 241 14.50 -30.93 15.17
CA GLU A 241 15.73 -31.38 14.52
C GLU A 241 16.21 -30.37 13.49
N ALA A 242 15.32 -29.86 12.64
CA ALA A 242 15.62 -28.78 11.69
C ALA A 242 16.10 -27.51 12.39
N ARG A 243 15.53 -27.18 13.56
CA ARG A 243 15.98 -26.05 14.34
C ARG A 243 17.39 -26.26 14.90
N ALA A 244 17.68 -27.45 15.41
CA ALA A 244 19.01 -27.80 15.91
C ALA A 244 20.06 -27.81 14.79
N GLU A 245 19.73 -28.34 13.61
CA GLU A 245 20.60 -28.33 12.42
C GLU A 245 20.81 -26.91 11.88
N ARG A 246 19.77 -26.07 11.90
CA ARG A 246 19.86 -24.66 11.51
C ARG A 246 20.75 -23.85 12.46
N GLU A 247 20.72 -24.17 13.76
CA GLU A 247 21.66 -23.61 14.75
C GLU A 247 23.10 -24.12 14.54
N ALA A 248 23.28 -25.29 13.90
CA ALA A 248 24.57 -25.85 13.51
C ALA A 248 25.07 -25.40 12.11
N GLY A 249 24.29 -24.59 11.39
CA GLY A 249 24.70 -23.90 10.16
C GLY A 249 23.95 -24.33 8.90
N GLU A 250 23.62 -25.61 8.75
CA GLU A 250 22.91 -26.14 7.57
C GLU A 250 21.91 -27.23 7.96
N VAL A 251 20.70 -27.17 7.39
CA VAL A 251 19.65 -28.17 7.59
C VAL A 251 19.83 -29.29 6.59
N SER A 252 19.80 -30.54 7.05
CA SER A 252 20.04 -31.69 6.18
C SER A 252 18.90 -31.86 5.17
N ALA A 253 19.25 -32.36 3.98
CA ALA A 253 18.28 -32.60 2.91
C ALA A 253 17.18 -33.59 3.33
N GLU A 254 17.51 -34.52 4.23
CA GLU A 254 16.60 -35.50 4.82
C GLU A 254 15.56 -34.86 5.74
N THR A 255 15.98 -33.90 6.58
CA THR A 255 15.07 -33.12 7.43
C THR A 255 14.13 -32.26 6.60
N ILE A 256 14.62 -31.64 5.52
CA ILE A 256 13.80 -30.85 4.60
C ILE A 256 12.76 -31.73 3.88
N ALA A 257 13.16 -32.93 3.43
CA ALA A 257 12.26 -33.89 2.81
C ALA A 257 11.17 -34.36 3.79
N SER A 258 11.55 -34.65 5.03
CA SER A 258 10.63 -35.05 6.11
C SER A 258 9.61 -33.96 6.44
N LEU A 259 10.04 -32.69 6.53
CA LEU A 259 9.15 -31.56 6.78
C LEU A 259 8.14 -31.34 5.65
N ARG A 260 8.60 -31.43 4.39
CA ARG A 260 7.71 -31.32 3.23
C ARG A 260 6.67 -32.44 3.19
N ARG A 261 7.08 -33.67 3.51
CA ARG A 261 6.19 -34.84 3.59
C ARG A 261 5.13 -34.70 4.68
N TYR A 262 5.52 -34.33 5.91
CA TYR A 262 4.54 -34.15 6.99
C TYR A 262 3.61 -32.96 6.75
N ALA A 263 4.10 -31.90 6.10
CA ALA A 263 3.27 -30.77 5.72
C ALA A 263 2.21 -31.14 4.66
N SER A 264 2.58 -31.97 3.66
CA SER A 264 1.65 -32.40 2.63
C SER A 264 0.61 -33.40 3.13
N GLU A 265 1.00 -34.34 3.98
CA GLU A 265 0.07 -35.28 4.61
C GLU A 265 -0.91 -34.56 5.55
N MET A 266 -0.45 -33.57 6.32
CA MET A 266 -1.32 -32.77 7.18
C MET A 266 -2.27 -31.88 6.39
N TYR A 267 -1.83 -31.32 5.26
CA TYR A 267 -2.70 -30.59 4.34
C TYR A 267 -3.82 -31.49 3.80
N THR A 268 -3.46 -32.71 3.40
CA THR A 268 -4.43 -33.70 2.87
C THR A 268 -5.42 -34.14 3.95
N GLU A 269 -4.96 -34.29 5.20
CA GLU A 269 -5.83 -34.62 6.33
C GLU A 269 -6.84 -33.49 6.66
N ILE A 270 -6.42 -32.23 6.57
CA ILE A 270 -7.26 -31.06 6.90
C ILE A 270 -8.26 -30.75 5.80
N THR A 271 -7.84 -30.86 4.53
CA THR A 271 -8.62 -30.42 3.37
C THR A 271 -9.36 -31.56 2.69
N GLY A 272 -8.96 -32.81 2.94
CA GLY A 272 -9.45 -33.99 2.21
C GLY A 272 -8.90 -34.10 0.78
N GLU A 273 -8.05 -33.17 0.35
CA GLU A 273 -7.52 -33.05 -1.00
C GLU A 273 -5.98 -33.05 -0.99
N PRO A 274 -5.32 -33.68 -1.98
CA PRO A 274 -3.86 -33.65 -2.05
C PRO A 274 -3.35 -32.22 -2.27
N VAL A 275 -2.15 -31.91 -1.79
CA VAL A 275 -1.52 -30.60 -2.01
C VAL A 275 -1.48 -30.30 -3.51
N PRO A 276 -2.04 -29.17 -3.96
CA PRO A 276 -2.01 -28.81 -5.38
C PRO A 276 -0.56 -28.67 -5.86
N PRO A 277 -0.22 -29.16 -7.06
CA PRO A 277 1.12 -29.01 -7.59
C PRO A 277 1.51 -27.54 -7.66
N ILE A 278 2.78 -27.26 -7.38
CA ILE A 278 3.33 -25.89 -7.41
C ILE A 278 3.06 -25.32 -8.80
N GLY A 279 2.21 -24.28 -8.86
CA GLY A 279 1.81 -23.64 -10.11
C GLY A 279 0.33 -23.77 -10.51
N THR A 280 -0.48 -24.59 -9.83
CA THR A 280 -1.94 -24.59 -10.02
C THR A 280 -2.64 -23.62 -9.06
N PRO A 281 -3.59 -22.79 -9.52
CA PRO A 281 -4.36 -21.92 -8.65
C PRO A 281 -5.19 -22.73 -7.65
N ALA A 282 -5.25 -22.29 -6.39
CA ALA A 282 -6.18 -22.83 -5.41
C ALA A 282 -7.62 -22.71 -5.93
N PRO A 283 -8.51 -23.69 -5.70
CA PRO A 283 -9.88 -23.62 -6.18
C PRO A 283 -10.57 -22.37 -5.62
N ALA A 284 -11.09 -21.55 -6.52
CA ALA A 284 -11.81 -20.33 -6.18
C ALA A 284 -13.07 -20.67 -5.40
N ALA A 285 -13.17 -20.23 -4.15
CA ALA A 285 -14.45 -20.12 -3.48
C ALA A 285 -15.32 -19.14 -4.28
N ALA A 286 -16.44 -19.62 -4.81
CA ALA A 286 -17.30 -18.88 -5.70
C ALA A 286 -17.91 -17.64 -5.02
N ALA A 287 -17.46 -16.46 -5.44
CA ALA A 287 -18.21 -15.22 -5.35
C ALA A 287 -17.89 -14.39 -6.61
N ALA A 288 -18.80 -14.41 -7.58
CA ALA A 288 -18.68 -13.61 -8.79
C ALA A 288 -18.90 -12.12 -8.44
N ALA A 289 -17.88 -11.29 -8.66
CA ALA A 289 -18.00 -9.84 -8.74
C ALA A 289 -17.91 -9.41 -10.21
N PRO A 290 -18.74 -8.47 -10.70
CA PRO A 290 -18.70 -8.05 -12.08
C PRO A 290 -17.43 -7.21 -12.35
N ALA A 291 -16.86 -7.36 -13.54
CA ALA A 291 -15.74 -6.57 -14.01
C ALA A 291 -16.13 -5.09 -14.09
N ALA A 292 -15.50 -4.25 -13.28
CA ALA A 292 -15.64 -2.81 -13.39
C ALA A 292 -14.76 -2.30 -14.54
N ALA A 293 -15.38 -1.67 -15.52
CA ALA A 293 -14.68 -0.99 -16.61
C ALA A 293 -13.82 0.15 -16.04
N ALA A 294 -12.56 0.23 -16.49
CA ALA A 294 -11.65 1.31 -16.17
C ALA A 294 -12.24 2.67 -16.58
N ALA A 295 -12.36 3.61 -15.64
CA ALA A 295 -12.73 4.98 -15.94
C ALA A 295 -11.53 5.70 -16.59
N PRO A 296 -11.74 6.46 -17.69
CA PRO A 296 -10.66 7.21 -18.33
C PRO A 296 -10.17 8.37 -17.47
N ALA A 297 -8.90 8.71 -17.65
CA ALA A 297 -8.20 9.75 -16.93
C ALA A 297 -8.74 11.16 -17.19
N GLY A 298 -8.95 11.92 -16.11
CA GLY A 298 -8.77 13.38 -16.01
C GLY A 298 -9.49 14.26 -17.03
N ASP A 299 -10.67 14.76 -16.66
CA ASP A 299 -11.40 15.81 -17.36
C ASP A 299 -11.46 17.09 -16.51
N VAL A 300 -10.39 17.89 -16.58
CA VAL A 300 -10.43 19.30 -16.16
C VAL A 300 -11.37 20.05 -17.09
N GLY A 301 -12.68 20.03 -16.79
CA GLY A 301 -13.69 20.71 -17.59
C GLY A 301 -15.07 20.07 -17.55
N ASP A 302 -15.19 18.75 -17.43
CA ASP A 302 -16.49 18.07 -17.50
C ASP A 302 -17.34 18.42 -16.25
N PRO A 303 -18.57 18.93 -16.41
CA PRO A 303 -19.50 19.13 -15.31
C PRO A 303 -19.83 17.85 -14.52
N ASN A 304 -19.71 16.67 -15.15
CA ASN A 304 -20.07 15.36 -14.63
C ASN A 304 -18.90 14.51 -14.15
N SER A 305 -17.71 15.10 -13.97
CA SER A 305 -16.60 14.36 -13.36
C SER A 305 -16.97 13.86 -11.95
N PRO A 306 -16.49 12.69 -11.51
CA PRO A 306 -16.87 12.08 -10.23
C PRO A 306 -16.72 13.04 -9.03
N ARG A 307 -15.65 13.83 -9.03
CA ARG A 307 -15.39 14.85 -8.00
C ARG A 307 -16.47 15.95 -7.98
N LYS A 308 -16.92 16.42 -9.15
CA LYS A 308 -17.95 17.47 -9.26
C LYS A 308 -19.36 16.92 -9.02
N VAL A 309 -19.64 15.68 -9.41
CA VAL A 309 -20.90 14.99 -9.07
C VAL A 309 -21.03 14.85 -7.56
N ARG A 310 -19.98 14.37 -6.88
CA ARG A 310 -19.94 14.27 -5.40
C ARG A 310 -20.08 15.64 -4.73
N ALA A 311 -19.42 16.67 -5.24
CA ALA A 311 -19.54 18.04 -4.71
C ALA A 311 -20.95 18.62 -4.87
N ARG A 312 -21.61 18.41 -6.03
CA ARG A 312 -22.99 18.85 -6.26
C ARG A 312 -23.98 18.13 -5.37
N ARG A 313 -23.85 16.80 -5.21
CA ARG A 313 -24.67 16.01 -4.28
C ARG A 313 -24.52 16.50 -2.85
N MET A 314 -23.28 16.68 -2.37
CA MET A 314 -23.02 17.17 -1.02
C MET A 314 -23.65 18.55 -0.76
N LYS A 315 -23.61 19.46 -1.74
CA LYS A 315 -24.27 20.76 -1.65
C LYS A 315 -25.80 20.63 -1.61
N ALA A 316 -26.36 19.73 -2.41
CA ALA A 316 -27.80 19.47 -2.43
C ALA A 316 -28.30 18.81 -1.13
N GLU A 317 -27.55 17.84 -0.58
CA GLU A 317 -27.87 17.19 0.70
C GLU A 317 -27.81 18.18 1.86
N ARG A 318 -26.83 19.10 1.86
CA ARG A 318 -26.75 20.17 2.85
C ARG A 318 -27.95 21.10 2.78
N GLY A 319 -28.31 21.57 1.58
CA GLY A 319 -29.49 22.42 1.39
C GLY A 319 -30.79 21.72 1.79
N ALA A 320 -30.95 20.44 1.43
CA ALA A 320 -32.11 19.64 1.82
C ALA A 320 -32.21 19.49 3.35
N ARG A 321 -31.09 19.23 4.02
CA ARG A 321 -31.04 19.16 5.50
C ARG A 321 -31.39 20.48 6.16
N GLU A 322 -30.93 21.61 5.63
CA GLU A 322 -31.28 22.94 6.15
C GLU A 322 -32.78 23.24 6.06
N HIS A 323 -33.47 22.81 4.99
CA HIS A 323 -34.92 22.95 4.87
C HIS A 323 -35.67 21.99 5.82
N ILE A 324 -35.22 20.74 5.95
CA ILE A 324 -35.79 19.77 6.89
C ILE A 324 -35.64 20.26 8.34
N GLU A 325 -34.48 20.81 8.71
CA GLU A 325 -34.23 21.37 10.04
C GLU A 325 -35.09 22.61 10.35
N LYS A 326 -35.48 23.38 9.31
CA LYS A 326 -36.43 24.50 9.42
C LYS A 326 -37.90 24.07 9.37
N GLY A 327 -38.18 22.78 9.13
CA GLY A 327 -39.54 22.27 8.97
C GLY A 327 -40.21 22.69 7.66
N GLU A 328 -39.42 23.09 6.66
CA GLU A 328 -39.87 23.49 5.32
C GLU A 328 -39.80 22.29 4.37
N GLU A 329 -40.69 22.26 3.37
CA GLU A 329 -40.60 21.26 2.30
C GLU A 329 -39.33 21.48 1.46
N VAL A 330 -38.63 20.40 1.14
CA VAL A 330 -37.40 20.47 0.34
C VAL A 330 -37.75 20.93 -1.08
N PRO A 331 -37.13 22.00 -1.58
CA PRO A 331 -37.34 22.48 -2.95
C PRO A 331 -37.17 21.37 -4.00
N ALA A 332 -38.08 21.33 -4.98
CA ALA A 332 -38.08 20.33 -6.05
C ALA A 332 -36.76 20.30 -6.84
N GLU A 333 -36.10 21.46 -7.01
CA GLU A 333 -34.79 21.56 -7.66
C GLU A 333 -33.68 20.80 -6.91
N LEU A 334 -33.72 20.80 -5.57
CA LEU A 334 -32.77 20.06 -4.75
C LEU A 334 -33.02 18.56 -4.82
N LEU A 335 -34.29 18.13 -4.78
CA LEU A 335 -34.66 16.72 -4.96
C LEU A 335 -34.25 16.19 -6.33
N GLN A 336 -34.45 16.99 -7.39
CA GLN A 336 -34.02 16.64 -8.74
C GLN A 336 -32.50 16.51 -8.83
N THR A 337 -31.75 17.45 -8.23
CA THR A 337 -30.29 17.38 -8.17
C THR A 337 -29.79 16.13 -7.43
N LEU A 338 -30.47 15.71 -6.36
CA LEU A 338 -30.14 14.48 -5.62
C LEU A 338 -30.37 13.23 -6.47
N ASN A 339 -31.49 13.15 -7.18
CA ASN A 339 -31.81 12.02 -8.06
C ASN A 339 -30.85 11.93 -9.26
N ASP A 340 -30.50 13.07 -9.86
CA ASP A 340 -29.59 13.13 -11.02
C ASP A 340 -28.17 12.71 -10.61
N THR A 341 -27.69 13.17 -9.45
CA THR A 341 -26.37 12.80 -8.94
C THR A 341 -26.31 11.37 -8.41
N GLU A 342 -27.40 10.84 -7.89
CA GLU A 342 -27.52 9.43 -7.51
C GLU A 342 -27.46 8.49 -8.71
N SER A 343 -28.16 8.85 -9.78
CA SER A 343 -28.13 8.10 -11.04
C SER A 343 -26.73 8.07 -11.66
N ALA A 344 -26.01 9.19 -11.63
CA ALA A 344 -24.64 9.28 -12.10
C ALA A 344 -23.66 8.44 -11.25
N LEU A 345 -23.79 8.48 -9.93
CA LEU A 345 -22.96 7.66 -9.02
C LEU A 345 -23.28 6.16 -9.15
N TYR A 346 -24.55 5.80 -9.34
CA TYR A 346 -24.95 4.42 -9.57
C TYR A 346 -24.31 3.85 -10.85
N LYS A 347 -24.31 4.63 -11.93
CA LYS A 347 -23.66 4.27 -13.19
C LYS A 347 -22.15 4.14 -13.05
N GLU A 348 -21.50 5.02 -12.29
CA GLU A 348 -20.08 4.94 -11.98
C GLU A 348 -19.74 3.67 -11.18
N ILE A 349 -20.53 3.34 -10.16
CA ILE A 349 -20.27 2.21 -9.26
C ILE A 349 -20.56 0.86 -9.93
N THR A 350 -21.63 0.77 -10.73
CA THR A 350 -22.14 -0.50 -11.25
C THR A 350 -21.87 -0.72 -12.74
N GLY A 351 -21.43 0.31 -13.45
CA GLY A 351 -21.29 0.31 -14.91
C GLY A 351 -22.62 0.27 -15.68
N ASN A 352 -23.77 0.27 -14.98
CA ASN A 352 -25.10 0.14 -15.58
C ASN A 352 -25.92 1.41 -15.36
N ASP A 353 -26.77 1.76 -16.32
CA ASP A 353 -27.78 2.80 -16.10
C ASP A 353 -28.77 2.34 -15.01
N PRO A 354 -29.17 3.23 -14.08
CA PRO A 354 -30.16 2.89 -13.08
C PRO A 354 -31.46 2.48 -13.78
N ALA A 355 -32.11 1.43 -13.27
CA ALA A 355 -33.40 0.99 -13.79
C ALA A 355 -34.37 2.18 -13.82
N PRO A 356 -35.15 2.38 -14.90
CA PRO A 356 -36.08 3.49 -14.98
C PRO A 356 -37.03 3.41 -13.78
N ALA A 357 -37.10 4.49 -13.01
CA ALA A 357 -37.99 4.59 -11.88
C ALA A 357 -39.44 4.59 -12.37
N GLY A 358 -40.08 3.41 -12.34
CA GLY A 358 -41.53 3.27 -12.46
C GLY A 358 -42.02 2.12 -13.35
N ALA A 359 -42.47 1.05 -12.70
CA ALA A 359 -43.85 0.58 -12.85
C ALA A 359 -44.46 0.44 -11.46
#